data_AF-W2UYR1-F1
#
_entry.id   AF-W2UYR1-F1
#
_cell.length_a   1.000
_cell.length_b   1.000
_cell.length_c   1.000
_cell.angle_alpha   90.00
_cell.angle_beta   90.00
_cell.angle_gamma   90.00
#
_symmetry.space_group_name_H-M   'P 1'
#
loop_
_entity.id
_entity.type
_entity.pdbx_description
1 polymer ?
#
loop_
_entity_poly.entity_id
_entity_poly.type
_entity_poly.pdbx_seq_one_letter_code
_entity_poly.pdbx_strand_id
1 'polypeptide(L)'
;MSNAGKLISPKMSVIGVGGAGGNALNNMIRSGLEGVDFISANTDLQALELSLTENRLRLGMELTKGLGAGSLPEVGREAAEESINQIAEMIDGAHLLFITAGMGGGTGTGAAPVIARVAREHKVLTVAVVTTPFVFEGAHRTMIAKRGLEELRRYVDTYIVISNQNLFKIADENTTFAEAFKMADDVLYSGVAGFTDLITKPGIINCDFADIRSIVSQMGRAMMGTGEASGENRAVRAAEMAIYNPLLDNLSLKDAKGILINITGGHDITLFELNAAVNCIRDQADENVNIIFGSTFEQEMEGIMKVSIVATGIHESKHVANDKVVTKKSRKERESEKVSAGYMENVVETDNRDVPAYLRRMKKKGL
;
A
#
# COMPACT_ATOMS: atom_id res chain seq x y z
N MET A 1 -48.43 -2.76 9.44
CA MET A 1 -48.02 -2.63 8.02
C MET A 1 -46.51 -2.74 7.96
N SER A 2 -46.03 -3.77 7.26
CA SER A 2 -44.67 -4.03 6.77
C SER A 2 -43.47 -3.59 7.62
N ASN A 3 -43.05 -4.43 8.57
CA ASN A 3 -41.64 -4.54 8.92
C ASN A 3 -41.02 -5.53 7.91
N ALA A 4 -40.89 -5.09 6.65
CA ALA A 4 -40.19 -5.85 5.62
C ALA A 4 -38.72 -5.87 6.02
N GLY A 5 -38.12 -7.07 6.09
CA GLY A 5 -36.77 -7.29 6.59
C GLY A 5 -35.78 -6.31 5.96
N LYS A 6 -35.21 -5.42 6.78
CA LYS A 6 -33.99 -4.70 6.42
C LYS A 6 -32.97 -5.76 6.06
N LEU A 7 -32.56 -5.83 4.79
CA LEU A 7 -31.36 -6.56 4.42
C LEU A 7 -30.24 -6.08 5.35
N ILE A 8 -29.70 -6.98 6.18
CA ILE A 8 -28.58 -6.68 7.05
C ILE A 8 -27.36 -6.58 6.14
N SER A 9 -27.07 -5.38 5.64
CA SER A 9 -25.82 -5.12 4.94
C SER A 9 -24.70 -4.97 5.96
N PRO A 10 -23.51 -5.54 5.70
CA PRO A 10 -22.36 -5.34 6.57
C PRO A 10 -22.00 -3.85 6.61
N LYS A 11 -21.91 -3.29 7.82
CA LYS A 11 -21.43 -1.92 8.01
C LYS A 11 -19.93 -1.86 7.74
N MET A 12 -19.52 -1.09 6.74
CA MET A 12 -18.13 -0.88 6.36
C MET A 12 -17.73 0.56 6.62
N SER A 13 -16.49 0.78 7.03
CA SER A 13 -15.96 2.12 7.27
C SER A 13 -14.57 2.28 6.69
N VAL A 14 -14.23 3.48 6.24
CA VAL A 14 -12.90 3.85 5.75
C VAL A 14 -12.36 4.97 6.62
N ILE A 15 -11.25 4.74 7.30
CA ILE A 15 -10.55 5.76 8.09
C ILE A 15 -9.28 6.23 7.39
N GLY A 16 -9.26 7.51 7.00
CA GLY A 16 -8.11 8.18 6.41
C GLY A 16 -7.25 8.85 7.48
N VAL A 17 -6.02 8.36 7.66
CA VAL A 17 -5.14 8.77 8.77
C VAL A 17 -4.01 9.68 8.28
N GLY A 18 -3.93 10.88 8.87
CA GLY A 18 -2.96 11.92 8.50
C GLY A 18 -3.29 12.58 7.16
N GLY A 19 -2.36 13.42 6.66
CA GLY A 19 -2.58 14.21 5.45
C GLY A 19 -2.86 13.37 4.18
N ALA A 20 -1.98 12.41 3.87
CA ALA A 20 -2.17 11.55 2.69
C ALA A 20 -3.42 10.66 2.79
N GLY A 21 -3.71 10.11 3.98
CA GLY A 21 -4.94 9.34 4.19
C GLY A 21 -6.20 10.20 4.04
N GLY A 22 -6.16 11.45 4.53
CA GLY A 22 -7.25 12.43 4.35
C GLY A 22 -7.45 12.83 2.88
N ASN A 23 -6.38 13.02 2.11
CA ASN A 23 -6.45 13.30 0.67
C ASN A 23 -7.07 12.13 -0.10
N ALA A 24 -6.59 10.91 0.16
CA ALA A 24 -7.14 9.70 -0.44
C ALA A 24 -8.63 9.51 -0.09
N LEU A 25 -9.02 9.79 1.15
CA LEU A 25 -10.42 9.73 1.58
C LEU A 25 -11.29 10.77 0.85
N ASN A 26 -10.79 12.01 0.68
CA ASN A 26 -11.46 13.02 -0.12
C ASN A 26 -11.57 12.60 -1.60
N ASN A 27 -10.56 11.93 -2.14
CA ASN A 27 -10.62 11.37 -3.49
C ASN A 27 -11.73 10.31 -3.58
N MET A 28 -11.80 9.37 -2.64
CA MET A 28 -12.83 8.33 -2.60
C MET A 28 -14.25 8.91 -2.56
N ILE A 29 -14.46 9.96 -1.77
CA ILE A 29 -15.76 10.66 -1.70
C ILE A 29 -16.09 11.32 -3.04
N ARG A 30 -15.13 12.01 -3.68
CA ARG A 30 -15.35 12.66 -4.98
C ARG A 30 -15.60 11.67 -6.10
N SER A 31 -14.95 10.51 -6.05
CA SER A 31 -15.13 9.42 -6.99
C SER A 31 -16.41 8.62 -6.75
N GLY A 32 -17.22 8.99 -5.76
CA GLY A 32 -18.53 8.38 -5.52
C GLY A 32 -18.46 6.97 -4.94
N LEU A 33 -17.46 6.67 -4.11
CA LEU A 33 -17.41 5.37 -3.42
C LEU A 33 -18.60 5.22 -2.47
N GLU A 34 -19.44 4.21 -2.72
CA GLU A 34 -20.69 3.99 -1.98
C GLU A 34 -20.59 2.84 -0.95
N GLY A 35 -21.51 2.85 0.01
CA GLY A 35 -21.70 1.77 0.99
C GLY A 35 -20.61 1.69 2.07
N VAL A 36 -19.87 2.77 2.28
CA VAL A 36 -18.90 2.92 3.37
C VAL A 36 -19.10 4.23 4.14
N ASP A 37 -18.88 4.17 5.45
CA ASP A 37 -18.80 5.37 6.30
C ASP A 37 -17.37 5.92 6.29
N PHE A 38 -17.19 7.18 5.89
CA PHE A 38 -15.88 7.83 5.84
C PHE A 38 -15.54 8.52 7.15
N ILE A 39 -14.33 8.30 7.67
CA ILE A 39 -13.79 8.91 8.89
C ILE A 39 -12.44 9.55 8.57
N SER A 40 -12.27 10.85 8.80
CA SER A 40 -10.97 11.52 8.65
C SER A 40 -10.30 11.68 10.01
N ALA A 41 -9.09 11.17 10.19
CA ALA A 41 -8.36 11.21 11.45
C ALA A 41 -7.02 11.93 11.30
N ASN A 42 -6.82 13.05 12.01
CA ASN A 42 -5.57 13.81 11.91
C ASN A 42 -5.25 14.56 13.21
N THR A 43 -3.96 14.83 13.41
CA THR A 43 -3.43 15.73 14.44
C THR A 43 -3.40 17.19 13.98
N ASP A 44 -3.48 17.43 12.67
CA ASP A 44 -3.52 18.77 12.08
C ASP A 44 -4.97 19.19 11.82
N LEU A 45 -5.41 20.25 12.49
CA LEU A 45 -6.78 20.77 12.37
C LEU A 45 -7.05 21.42 11.01
N GLN A 46 -6.07 22.09 10.42
CA GLN A 46 -6.24 22.73 9.10
C GLN A 46 -6.49 21.68 8.03
N ALA A 47 -5.77 20.55 8.11
CA ALA A 47 -6.00 19.43 7.22
C ALA A 47 -7.40 18.79 7.43
N LEU A 48 -7.92 18.73 8.65
CA LEU A 48 -9.26 18.21 8.93
C LEU A 48 -10.37 19.13 8.43
N GLU A 49 -10.17 20.44 8.42
CA GLU A 49 -11.15 21.39 7.90
C GLU A 49 -11.41 21.19 6.40
N LEU A 50 -10.41 20.72 5.66
CA LEU A 50 -10.50 20.38 4.24
C LEU A 50 -11.16 19.01 3.97
N SER A 51 -11.55 18.27 5.01
CA SER A 51 -12.18 16.96 4.85
C SER A 51 -13.62 17.08 4.33
N LEU A 52 -13.98 16.24 3.37
CA LEU A 52 -15.33 16.19 2.80
C LEU A 52 -16.32 15.37 3.64
N THR A 53 -15.84 14.62 4.64
CA THR A 53 -16.71 13.92 5.60
C THR A 53 -16.99 14.77 6.82
N GLU A 54 -18.17 14.57 7.43
CA GLU A 54 -18.54 15.15 8.72
C GLU A 54 -17.91 14.38 9.91
N ASN A 55 -17.55 13.11 9.72
CA ASN A 55 -16.92 12.29 10.76
C ASN A 55 -15.41 12.60 10.86
N ARG A 56 -15.08 13.66 11.59
CA ARG A 56 -13.71 14.17 11.74
C ARG A 56 -13.18 13.87 13.13
N LEU A 57 -12.19 13.00 13.20
CA LEU A 57 -11.50 12.62 14.42
C LEU A 57 -10.21 13.45 14.60
N ARG A 58 -10.21 14.27 15.65
CA ARG A 58 -9.05 15.08 16.04
C ARG A 58 -8.19 14.28 17.01
N LEU A 59 -6.99 13.92 16.57
CA LEU A 59 -6.06 13.11 17.35
C LEU A 59 -5.16 14.03 18.19
N GLY A 60 -5.00 13.71 19.48
CA GLY A 60 -4.02 14.37 20.36
C GLY A 60 -4.20 15.88 20.47
N MET A 61 -5.41 16.32 20.84
CA MET A 61 -5.75 17.75 20.96
C MET A 61 -4.89 18.42 22.03
N GLU A 62 -4.64 17.75 23.16
CA GLU A 62 -3.81 18.30 24.23
C GLU A 62 -2.33 18.27 23.85
N LEU A 63 -1.87 17.17 23.23
CA LEU A 63 -0.48 16.98 22.85
C LEU A 63 -0.01 17.94 21.74
N THR A 64 -0.77 18.03 20.66
CA THR A 64 -0.35 18.73 19.43
C THR A 64 -0.93 20.13 19.31
N LYS A 65 -1.96 20.46 20.11
CA LYS A 65 -2.74 21.70 20.00
C LYS A 65 -3.29 21.93 18.60
N GLY A 66 -3.49 20.86 17.83
CA GLY A 66 -3.99 20.90 16.46
C GLY A 66 -2.96 21.31 15.39
N LEU A 67 -1.67 21.35 15.73
CA LEU A 67 -0.59 21.80 14.82
C LEU A 67 0.10 20.64 14.08
N GLY A 68 -0.38 19.41 14.25
CA GLY A 68 0.20 18.24 13.63
C GLY A 68 1.36 17.60 14.39
N ALA A 69 1.76 16.40 13.95
CA ALA A 69 2.78 15.59 14.60
C ALA A 69 4.24 15.90 14.15
N GLY A 70 4.47 16.94 13.33
CA GLY A 70 5.83 17.37 12.96
C GLY A 70 6.71 16.32 12.27
N SER A 71 6.13 15.37 11.53
CA SER A 71 6.83 14.21 10.95
C SER A 71 7.42 13.21 11.97
N LEU A 72 7.00 13.29 13.23
CA LEU A 72 7.41 12.40 14.32
C LEU A 72 6.35 11.32 14.56
N PRO A 73 6.64 10.03 14.25
CA PRO A 73 5.68 8.94 14.43
C PRO A 73 5.28 8.72 15.88
N GLU A 74 6.19 8.94 16.84
CA GLU A 74 5.91 8.83 18.27
C GLU A 74 4.82 9.82 18.72
N VAL A 75 4.86 11.06 18.23
CA VAL A 75 3.83 12.06 18.50
C VAL A 75 2.50 11.63 17.88
N GLY A 76 2.52 11.10 16.65
CA GLY A 76 1.31 10.57 16.01
C GLY A 76 0.70 9.39 16.77
N ARG A 77 1.54 8.53 17.35
CA ARG A 77 1.13 7.40 18.16
C ARG A 77 0.52 7.86 19.49
N GLU A 78 1.23 8.72 20.24
CA GLU A 78 0.74 9.26 21.52
C GLU A 78 -0.57 10.03 21.33
N ALA A 79 -0.71 10.79 20.24
CA ALA A 79 -1.94 11.47 19.88
C ALA A 79 -3.11 10.50 19.64
N ALA A 80 -2.85 9.35 19.02
CA ALA A 80 -3.87 8.32 18.84
C ALA A 80 -4.18 7.58 20.15
N GLU A 81 -3.19 7.37 21.01
CA GLU A 81 -3.37 6.78 22.36
C GLU A 81 -4.22 7.70 23.25
N GLU A 82 -4.01 9.01 23.21
CA GLU A 82 -4.85 10.03 23.88
C GLU A 82 -6.31 9.93 23.44
N SER A 83 -6.55 9.67 22.15
CA SER A 83 -7.88 9.64 21.53
C SER A 83 -8.50 8.23 21.41
N ILE A 84 -8.01 7.22 22.15
CA ILE A 84 -8.49 5.82 22.04
C ILE A 84 -10.01 5.67 22.16
N ASN A 85 -10.63 6.35 23.12
CA ASN A 85 -12.07 6.23 23.34
C ASN A 85 -12.88 6.78 22.14
N GLN A 86 -12.41 7.88 21.55
CA GLN A 86 -13.04 8.48 20.37
C GLN A 86 -12.84 7.62 19.12
N ILE A 87 -11.67 6.97 18.99
CA ILE A 87 -11.42 5.98 17.92
C ILE A 87 -12.42 4.82 18.05
N ALA A 88 -12.56 4.27 19.26
CA ALA A 88 -13.45 3.14 19.54
C ALA A 88 -14.92 3.48 19.24
N GLU A 89 -15.38 4.68 19.61
CA GLU A 89 -16.73 5.15 19.32
C GLU A 89 -16.98 5.30 17.82
N MET A 90 -16.02 5.86 17.07
CA MET A 90 -16.16 6.07 15.63
C MET A 90 -16.24 4.78 14.82
N ILE A 91 -15.54 3.73 15.26
CA ILE A 91 -15.54 2.42 14.58
C ILE A 91 -16.61 1.46 15.11
N ASP A 92 -17.43 1.90 16.07
CA ASP A 92 -18.41 1.03 16.70
C ASP A 92 -19.48 0.54 15.69
N GLY A 93 -19.82 -0.74 15.83
CA GLY A 93 -20.71 -1.46 14.92
C GLY A 93 -20.16 -1.71 13.50
N ALA A 94 -18.94 -1.29 13.17
CA ALA A 94 -18.31 -1.63 11.90
C ALA A 94 -17.97 -3.13 11.87
N HIS A 95 -18.28 -3.79 10.75
CA HIS A 95 -17.90 -5.19 10.52
C HIS A 95 -16.53 -5.29 9.84
N LEU A 96 -16.19 -4.29 9.05
CA LEU A 96 -14.96 -4.17 8.28
C LEU A 96 -14.50 -2.70 8.28
N LEU A 97 -13.24 -2.49 8.65
CA LEU A 97 -12.58 -1.20 8.67
C LEU A 97 -11.42 -1.21 7.68
N PHE A 98 -11.43 -0.26 6.75
CA PHE A 98 -10.30 0.07 5.90
C PHE A 98 -9.50 1.21 6.51
N ILE A 99 -8.20 1.00 6.71
CA ILE A 99 -7.28 2.05 7.18
C ILE A 99 -6.43 2.50 6.00
N THR A 100 -6.58 3.76 5.59
CA THR A 100 -5.75 4.38 4.54
C THR A 100 -4.81 5.42 5.12
N ALA A 101 -3.53 5.32 4.78
CA ALA A 101 -2.50 6.22 5.28
C ALA A 101 -1.29 6.28 4.34
N GLY A 102 -0.63 7.43 4.31
CA GLY A 102 0.72 7.58 3.75
C GLY A 102 1.79 7.33 4.82
N MET A 103 2.60 6.30 4.61
CA MET A 103 3.70 5.95 5.52
C MET A 103 4.90 6.86 5.28
N GLY A 104 5.66 7.15 6.35
CA GLY A 104 6.84 8.03 6.29
C GLY A 104 6.65 9.41 6.92
N GLY A 105 5.41 9.82 7.19
CA GLY A 105 5.06 11.00 8.00
C GLY A 105 4.92 10.69 9.50
N GLY A 106 4.48 11.68 10.29
CA GLY A 106 4.26 11.51 11.74
C GLY A 106 2.92 10.84 12.04
N THR A 107 1.82 11.53 11.72
CA THR A 107 0.46 11.10 12.05
C THR A 107 0.09 9.76 11.43
N GLY A 108 0.17 9.62 10.10
CA GLY A 108 -0.21 8.38 9.42
C GLY A 108 0.59 7.16 9.90
N THR A 109 1.90 7.33 10.10
CA THR A 109 2.78 6.23 10.50
C THR A 109 2.60 5.83 11.97
N GLY A 110 2.36 6.80 12.86
CA GLY A 110 2.20 6.58 14.29
C GLY A 110 0.79 6.16 14.70
N ALA A 111 -0.23 6.79 14.13
CA ALA A 111 -1.62 6.60 14.53
C ALA A 111 -2.28 5.37 13.88
N ALA A 112 -1.93 5.04 12.62
CA ALA A 112 -2.57 3.92 11.92
C ALA A 112 -2.42 2.57 12.66
N PRO A 113 -1.25 2.19 13.23
CA PRO A 113 -1.13 0.98 14.03
C PRO A 113 -1.99 0.99 15.30
N VAL A 114 -2.16 2.15 15.95
CA VAL A 114 -3.00 2.29 17.15
C VAL A 114 -4.47 2.09 16.78
N ILE A 115 -4.93 2.72 15.70
CA ILE A 115 -6.29 2.54 15.18
C ILE A 115 -6.55 1.07 14.82
N ALA A 116 -5.61 0.41 14.13
CA ALA A 116 -5.70 -1.00 13.81
C ALA A 116 -5.80 -1.89 15.07
N ARG A 117 -5.02 -1.57 16.11
CA ARG A 117 -5.07 -2.28 17.39
C ARG A 117 -6.45 -2.15 18.04
N VAL A 118 -7.01 -0.95 18.11
CA VAL A 118 -8.35 -0.71 18.67
C VAL A 118 -9.40 -1.46 17.86
N ALA A 119 -9.35 -1.40 16.53
CA ALA A 119 -10.27 -2.15 15.66
C ALA A 119 -10.23 -3.67 15.92
N ARG A 120 -9.03 -4.23 16.09
CA ARG A 120 -8.85 -5.65 16.43
C ARG A 120 -9.40 -5.99 17.81
N GLU A 121 -9.19 -5.14 18.82
CA GLU A 121 -9.75 -5.32 20.17
C GLU A 121 -11.30 -5.34 20.14
N HIS A 122 -11.89 -4.57 19.22
CA HIS A 122 -13.33 -4.53 18.94
C HIS A 122 -13.82 -5.61 17.95
N LYS A 123 -12.95 -6.56 17.55
CA LYS A 123 -13.26 -7.66 16.61
C LYS A 123 -13.74 -7.19 15.23
N VAL A 124 -13.34 -5.98 14.82
CA VAL A 124 -13.58 -5.45 13.49
C VAL A 124 -12.54 -6.03 12.54
N LEU A 125 -12.99 -6.61 11.42
CA LEU A 125 -12.10 -7.11 10.37
C LEU A 125 -11.33 -5.91 9.81
N THR A 126 -10.00 -5.94 9.82
CA THR A 126 -9.20 -4.74 9.54
C THR A 126 -8.30 -4.94 8.34
N VAL A 127 -8.50 -4.10 7.30
CA VAL A 127 -7.67 -4.08 6.09
C VAL A 127 -6.94 -2.75 6.01
N ALA A 128 -5.61 -2.76 5.93
CA ALA A 128 -4.83 -1.55 5.68
C ALA A 128 -4.51 -1.41 4.19
N VAL A 129 -4.70 -0.22 3.63
CA VAL A 129 -4.26 0.13 2.27
C VAL A 129 -3.37 1.35 2.40
N VAL A 130 -2.05 1.16 2.33
CA VAL A 130 -1.08 2.20 2.67
C VAL A 130 -0.08 2.46 1.56
N THR A 131 0.39 3.70 1.44
CA THR A 131 1.45 4.06 0.51
C THR A 131 2.80 4.18 1.20
N THR A 132 3.88 3.83 0.49
CA THR A 132 5.26 4.14 0.89
C THR A 132 5.80 5.30 0.07
N PRO A 133 6.67 6.17 0.65
CA PRO A 133 7.07 7.41 0.02
C PRO A 133 7.93 7.18 -1.22
N PHE A 134 8.01 8.20 -2.08
CA PHE A 134 8.95 8.18 -3.21
C PHE A 134 10.40 8.22 -2.71
N VAL A 135 11.33 7.67 -3.50
CA VAL A 135 12.76 7.67 -3.11
C VAL A 135 13.31 9.09 -2.96
N PHE A 136 12.82 10.05 -3.76
CA PHE A 136 13.25 11.45 -3.69
C PHE A 136 12.82 12.16 -2.40
N GLU A 137 11.83 11.65 -1.66
CA GLU A 137 11.41 12.22 -0.38
C GLU A 137 12.42 11.97 0.75
N GLY A 138 13.44 11.15 0.48
CA GLY A 138 14.61 10.97 1.32
C GLY A 138 14.58 9.67 2.15
N ALA A 139 15.78 9.13 2.39
CA ALA A 139 15.96 7.85 3.07
C ALA A 139 15.37 7.80 4.48
N HIS A 140 15.29 8.94 5.18
CA HIS A 140 14.69 9.03 6.50
C HIS A 140 13.20 8.69 6.49
N ARG A 141 12.43 9.25 5.54
CA ARG A 141 11.00 8.94 5.37
C ARG A 141 10.78 7.48 5.01
N THR A 142 11.61 6.92 4.12
CA THR A 142 11.56 5.49 3.79
C THR A 142 11.80 4.60 5.01
N MET A 143 12.76 4.96 5.89
CA MET A 143 13.04 4.21 7.11
C MET A 143 11.85 4.27 8.09
N ILE A 144 11.28 5.45 8.29
CA ILE A 144 10.08 5.65 9.11
C ILE A 144 8.92 4.79 8.57
N ALA A 145 8.68 4.84 7.26
CA ALA A 145 7.62 4.10 6.61
C ALA A 145 7.74 2.59 6.86
N LYS A 146 8.94 2.03 6.70
CA LYS A 146 9.22 0.61 6.97
C LYS A 146 8.94 0.24 8.42
N ARG A 147 9.38 1.05 9.38
CA ARG A 147 9.12 0.80 10.81
C ARG A 147 7.63 0.86 11.16
N GLY A 148 6.91 1.83 10.62
CA GLY A 148 5.46 1.92 10.84
C GLY A 148 4.71 0.76 10.21
N LEU A 149 5.12 0.30 9.02
CA LEU A 149 4.50 -0.85 8.35
C LEU A 149 4.72 -2.14 9.15
N GLU A 150 5.92 -2.32 9.69
CA GLU A 150 6.26 -3.44 10.58
C GLU A 150 5.42 -3.49 11.86
N GLU A 151 5.02 -2.33 12.38
CA GLU A 151 4.12 -2.25 13.52
C GLU A 151 2.66 -2.46 13.10
N LEU A 152 2.22 -1.79 12.03
CA LEU A 152 0.85 -1.89 11.49
C LEU A 152 0.45 -3.33 11.17
N ARG A 153 1.34 -4.08 10.51
CA ARG A 153 1.07 -5.47 10.10
C ARG A 153 0.79 -6.42 11.26
N ARG A 154 1.12 -6.05 12.50
CA ARG A 154 0.85 -6.87 13.69
C ARG A 154 -0.62 -6.82 14.12
N TYR A 155 -1.35 -5.76 13.73
CA TYR A 155 -2.70 -5.50 14.22
C TYR A 155 -3.78 -5.65 13.14
N VAL A 156 -3.41 -5.63 11.87
CA VAL A 156 -4.34 -5.79 10.74
C VAL A 156 -4.45 -7.25 10.31
N ASP A 157 -5.59 -7.62 9.73
CA ASP A 157 -5.81 -8.94 9.15
C ASP A 157 -5.12 -9.08 7.78
N THR A 158 -5.25 -8.03 6.97
CA THR A 158 -4.63 -7.91 5.65
C THR A 158 -4.08 -6.50 5.45
N TYR A 159 -2.96 -6.37 4.73
CA TYR A 159 -2.41 -5.07 4.34
C TYR A 159 -1.93 -5.07 2.90
N ILE A 160 -2.32 -4.02 2.18
CA ILE A 160 -1.88 -3.70 0.82
C ILE A 160 -0.87 -2.56 0.92
N VAL A 161 0.31 -2.77 0.34
CA VAL A 161 1.38 -1.77 0.29
C VAL A 161 1.53 -1.28 -1.12
N ILE A 162 1.27 0.01 -1.33
CA ILE A 162 1.44 0.67 -2.61
C ILE A 162 2.75 1.44 -2.57
N SER A 163 3.68 1.05 -3.43
CA SER A 163 4.92 1.79 -3.58
C SER A 163 4.69 2.99 -4.49
N ASN A 164 4.78 4.22 -3.95
CA ASN A 164 4.71 5.42 -4.79
C ASN A 164 5.81 5.41 -5.87
N GLN A 165 6.93 4.73 -5.62
CA GLN A 165 7.98 4.55 -6.62
C GLN A 165 7.49 3.76 -7.86
N ASN A 166 6.52 2.86 -7.71
CA ASN A 166 5.94 2.12 -8.84
C ASN A 166 5.04 3.00 -9.71
N LEU A 167 4.59 4.16 -9.22
CA LEU A 167 3.83 5.11 -10.03
C LEU A 167 4.67 5.69 -11.17
N PHE A 168 6.00 5.71 -11.05
CA PHE A 168 6.89 6.09 -12.16
C PHE A 168 6.87 5.09 -13.34
N LYS A 169 6.42 3.86 -13.13
CA LYS A 169 6.30 2.87 -14.22
C LYS A 169 5.08 3.12 -15.10
N ILE A 170 4.12 3.90 -14.60
CA ILE A 170 2.86 4.24 -15.28
C ILE A 170 2.77 5.74 -15.62
N ALA A 171 3.68 6.56 -15.11
CA ALA A 171 3.79 7.98 -15.42
C ALA A 171 4.69 8.22 -16.65
N ASP A 172 4.45 9.33 -17.36
CA ASP A 172 5.26 9.81 -18.47
C ASP A 172 6.13 11.02 -18.08
N GLU A 173 6.97 11.50 -19.00
CA GLU A 173 7.87 12.65 -18.75
C GLU A 173 7.12 13.98 -18.50
N ASN A 174 5.83 14.05 -18.84
CA ASN A 174 5.00 15.24 -18.64
C ASN A 174 4.22 15.20 -17.32
N THR A 175 4.19 14.05 -16.65
CA THR A 175 3.43 13.84 -15.42
C THR A 175 3.98 14.74 -14.32
N THR A 176 3.14 15.67 -13.87
CA THR A 176 3.49 16.62 -12.83
C THR A 176 3.50 15.97 -11.44
N PHE A 177 4.12 16.65 -10.49
CA PHE A 177 4.13 16.21 -9.10
C PHE A 177 2.71 16.06 -8.52
N ALA A 178 1.80 16.98 -8.84
CA ALA A 178 0.43 16.93 -8.36
C ALA A 178 -0.33 15.72 -8.94
N GLU A 179 -0.11 15.41 -10.22
CA GLU A 179 -0.69 14.24 -10.87
C GLU A 179 -0.16 12.94 -10.26
N ALA A 180 1.13 12.86 -9.92
CA ALA A 180 1.69 11.68 -9.27
C ALA A 180 1.03 11.36 -7.92
N PHE A 181 0.71 12.37 -7.10
CA PHE A 181 -0.04 12.15 -5.85
C PHE A 181 -1.50 11.77 -6.12
N LYS A 182 -2.13 12.38 -7.12
CA LYS A 182 -3.47 11.97 -7.54
C LYS A 182 -3.51 10.51 -7.99
N MET A 183 -2.50 10.06 -8.75
CA MET A 183 -2.36 8.66 -9.12
C MET A 183 -2.22 7.76 -7.89
N ALA A 184 -1.49 8.20 -6.86
CA ALA A 184 -1.42 7.47 -5.59
C ALA A 184 -2.80 7.35 -4.91
N ASP A 185 -3.56 8.45 -4.89
CA ASP A 185 -4.92 8.49 -4.34
C ASP A 185 -5.89 7.61 -5.15
N ASP A 186 -5.73 7.51 -6.47
CA ASP A 186 -6.53 6.65 -7.36
C ASP A 186 -6.21 5.16 -7.14
N VAL A 187 -4.95 4.82 -6.86
CA VAL A 187 -4.57 3.47 -6.46
C VAL A 187 -5.11 3.12 -5.07
N LEU A 188 -5.08 4.06 -4.12
CA LEU A 188 -5.70 3.87 -2.79
C LEU A 188 -7.22 3.68 -2.91
N TYR A 189 -7.89 4.47 -3.74
CA TYR A 189 -9.31 4.29 -4.09
C TYR A 189 -9.56 2.88 -4.63
N SER A 190 -8.79 2.47 -5.65
CA SER A 190 -8.94 1.14 -6.27
C SER A 190 -8.75 0.03 -5.24
N GLY A 191 -7.83 0.21 -4.28
CA GLY A 191 -7.57 -0.73 -3.18
C GLY A 191 -8.77 -0.97 -2.28
N VAL A 192 -9.56 0.07 -2.01
CA VAL A 192 -10.78 -0.02 -1.20
C VAL A 192 -11.98 -0.44 -2.04
N ALA A 193 -12.12 0.12 -3.25
CA ALA A 193 -13.18 -0.18 -4.21
C ALA A 193 -13.18 -1.67 -4.58
N GLY A 194 -12.01 -2.30 -4.74
CA GLY A 194 -11.89 -3.72 -5.08
C GLY A 194 -12.58 -4.68 -4.10
N PHE A 195 -12.71 -4.29 -2.83
CA PHE A 195 -13.46 -5.06 -1.83
C PHE A 195 -14.90 -4.61 -1.68
N THR A 196 -15.12 -3.30 -1.67
CA THR A 196 -16.42 -2.71 -1.36
C THR A 196 -17.41 -2.89 -2.50
N ASP A 197 -16.98 -2.72 -3.75
CA ASP A 197 -17.83 -2.86 -4.93
C ASP A 197 -18.48 -4.25 -5.05
N LEU A 198 -17.79 -5.30 -4.60
CA LEU A 198 -18.30 -6.68 -4.62
C LEU A 198 -19.42 -6.94 -3.59
N ILE A 199 -19.53 -6.07 -2.58
CA ILE A 199 -20.52 -6.17 -1.50
C ILE A 199 -21.68 -5.21 -1.75
N THR A 200 -21.36 -3.99 -2.20
CA THR A 200 -22.32 -2.86 -2.20
C THR A 200 -23.03 -2.73 -3.53
N LYS A 201 -22.35 -2.99 -4.65
CA LYS A 201 -22.93 -2.79 -5.98
C LYS A 201 -23.72 -4.03 -6.42
N PRO A 202 -24.90 -3.86 -7.03
CA PRO A 202 -25.64 -4.98 -7.59
C PRO A 202 -24.88 -5.63 -8.76
N GLY A 203 -24.57 -6.90 -8.59
CA GLY A 203 -23.96 -7.77 -9.58
C GLY A 203 -24.86 -8.94 -9.98
N ILE A 204 -24.51 -9.64 -11.07
CA ILE A 204 -25.11 -10.96 -11.36
C ILE A 204 -24.60 -11.99 -10.37
N ILE A 205 -23.33 -11.86 -9.96
CA ILE A 205 -22.67 -12.72 -8.99
C ILE A 205 -22.17 -11.81 -7.87
N ASN A 206 -23.03 -11.61 -6.87
CA ASN A 206 -22.64 -10.93 -5.64
C ASN A 206 -21.86 -11.91 -4.76
N CYS A 207 -20.75 -11.42 -4.19
CA CYS A 207 -20.06 -12.14 -3.13
C CYS A 207 -20.69 -11.78 -1.80
N ASP A 208 -20.85 -12.76 -0.90
CA ASP A 208 -21.30 -12.44 0.44
C ASP A 208 -20.12 -11.93 1.31
N PHE A 209 -20.44 -11.36 2.46
CA PHE A 209 -19.41 -10.85 3.37
C PHE A 209 -18.58 -11.97 4.01
N ALA A 210 -19.13 -13.19 4.13
CA ALA A 210 -18.41 -14.32 4.70
C ALA A 210 -17.32 -14.83 3.75
N ASP A 211 -17.59 -14.83 2.46
CA ASP A 211 -16.65 -15.11 1.38
C ASP A 211 -15.47 -14.13 1.46
N ILE A 212 -15.75 -12.82 1.46
CA ILE A 212 -14.69 -11.81 1.57
C ILE A 212 -13.91 -11.95 2.88
N ARG A 213 -14.60 -12.14 4.00
CA ARG A 213 -13.95 -12.40 5.30
C ARG A 213 -13.01 -13.60 5.25
N SER A 214 -13.35 -14.67 4.53
CA SER A 214 -12.51 -15.86 4.39
C SER A 214 -11.19 -15.58 3.65
N ILE A 215 -11.18 -14.64 2.69
CA ILE A 215 -9.99 -14.27 1.93
C ILE A 215 -9.19 -13.15 2.62
N VAL A 216 -9.80 -12.27 3.41
CA VAL A 216 -9.05 -11.15 4.02
C VAL A 216 -8.67 -11.37 5.47
N SER A 217 -9.25 -12.34 6.17
CA SER A 217 -8.91 -12.60 7.57
C SER A 217 -7.55 -13.30 7.69
N GLN A 218 -6.64 -12.69 8.45
CA GLN A 218 -5.32 -13.25 8.79
C GLN A 218 -4.41 -13.63 7.62
N MET A 219 -4.58 -13.01 6.44
CA MET A 219 -3.74 -13.30 5.27
C MET A 219 -2.45 -12.49 5.24
N GLY A 220 -2.32 -11.42 6.02
CA GLY A 220 -1.11 -10.60 6.04
C GLY A 220 -0.97 -9.78 4.75
N ARG A 221 0.14 -9.94 4.00
CA ARG A 221 0.40 -9.09 2.84
C ARG A 221 -0.55 -9.43 1.70
N ALA A 222 -1.08 -8.39 1.07
CA ALA A 222 -1.86 -8.45 -0.14
C ALA A 222 -1.34 -7.47 -1.20
N MET A 223 -1.78 -7.68 -2.43
CA MET A 223 -1.47 -6.86 -3.58
C MET A 223 -2.71 -6.69 -4.44
N MET A 224 -2.71 -5.64 -5.25
CA MET A 224 -3.82 -5.34 -6.14
C MET A 224 -3.30 -5.01 -7.54
N GLY A 225 -3.98 -5.54 -8.55
CA GLY A 225 -3.76 -5.23 -9.94
C GLY A 225 -5.10 -4.94 -10.63
N THR A 226 -5.12 -3.93 -11.49
CA THR A 226 -6.31 -3.56 -12.27
C THR A 226 -5.95 -3.49 -13.74
N GLY A 227 -6.85 -3.97 -14.60
CA GLY A 227 -6.71 -3.90 -16.04
C GLY A 227 -8.04 -3.54 -16.69
N GLU A 228 -7.99 -2.77 -17.77
CA GLU A 228 -9.15 -2.33 -18.51
C GLU A 228 -8.89 -2.49 -20.00
N ALA A 229 -9.86 -3.08 -20.71
CA ALA A 229 -9.76 -3.26 -22.14
C ALA A 229 -11.13 -3.16 -22.83
N SER A 230 -11.11 -2.88 -24.12
CA SER A 230 -12.29 -2.79 -24.98
C SER A 230 -12.07 -3.52 -26.30
N GLY A 231 -13.17 -3.77 -27.01
CA GLY A 231 -13.17 -4.46 -28.30
C GLY A 231 -13.03 -5.98 -28.19
N GLU A 232 -12.56 -6.62 -29.26
CA GLU A 232 -12.38 -8.07 -29.30
C GLU A 232 -11.35 -8.54 -28.25
N ASN A 233 -11.63 -9.69 -27.63
CA ASN A 233 -10.81 -10.27 -26.56
C ASN A 233 -10.57 -9.34 -25.36
N ARG A 234 -11.43 -8.33 -25.14
CA ARG A 234 -11.31 -7.42 -23.99
C ARG A 234 -11.19 -8.15 -22.65
N ALA A 235 -11.87 -9.28 -22.50
CA ALA A 235 -11.82 -10.06 -21.27
C ALA A 235 -10.42 -10.60 -20.93
N VAL A 236 -9.77 -11.23 -21.90
CA VAL A 236 -8.42 -11.78 -21.72
C VAL A 236 -7.42 -10.64 -21.56
N ARG A 237 -7.53 -9.59 -22.37
CA ARG A 237 -6.62 -8.43 -22.31
C ARG A 237 -6.72 -7.69 -20.98
N ALA A 238 -7.93 -7.46 -20.47
CA ALA A 238 -8.15 -6.84 -19.17
C ALA A 238 -7.59 -7.71 -18.03
N ALA A 239 -7.77 -9.03 -18.10
CA ALA A 239 -7.18 -9.96 -17.14
C ALA A 239 -5.64 -9.95 -17.19
N GLU A 240 -5.04 -10.00 -18.37
CA GLU A 240 -3.57 -9.90 -18.54
C GLU A 240 -3.03 -8.58 -17.99
N MET A 241 -3.67 -7.46 -18.30
CA MET A 241 -3.29 -6.15 -17.77
C MET A 241 -3.40 -6.09 -16.24
N ALA A 242 -4.41 -6.77 -15.66
CA ALA A 242 -4.54 -6.88 -14.22
C ALA A 242 -3.42 -7.74 -13.60
N ILE A 243 -3.06 -8.87 -14.21
CA ILE A 243 -1.99 -9.79 -13.76
C ILE A 243 -0.60 -9.14 -13.86
N TYR A 244 -0.33 -8.40 -14.92
CA TYR A 244 0.97 -7.77 -15.17
C TYR A 244 1.00 -6.30 -14.74
N ASN A 245 0.07 -5.88 -13.89
CA ASN A 245 -0.01 -4.51 -13.42
C ASN A 245 1.28 -4.14 -12.65
N PRO A 246 1.94 -3.00 -12.96
CA PRO A 246 3.17 -2.58 -12.30
C PRO A 246 3.09 -2.42 -10.78
N LEU A 247 1.88 -2.31 -10.22
CA LEU A 247 1.60 -2.21 -8.79
C LEU A 247 1.68 -3.55 -8.05
N LEU A 248 1.67 -4.69 -8.76
CA LEU A 248 1.80 -6.03 -8.19
C LEU A 248 3.24 -6.41 -7.79
N ASP A 249 4.24 -5.56 -8.09
CA ASP A 249 5.67 -5.83 -7.88
C ASP A 249 6.13 -7.14 -8.57
N ASN A 250 7.35 -7.61 -8.30
CA ASN A 250 7.89 -8.87 -8.85
C ASN A 250 7.33 -10.13 -8.14
N LEU A 251 6.18 -10.02 -7.49
CA LEU A 251 5.59 -11.11 -6.72
C LEU A 251 4.60 -11.88 -7.60
N SER A 252 4.64 -13.20 -7.52
CA SER A 252 3.81 -14.06 -8.37
C SER A 252 2.46 -14.32 -7.73
N LEU A 253 1.38 -14.34 -8.53
CA LEU A 253 0.06 -14.81 -8.10
C LEU A 253 0.08 -16.27 -7.60
N LYS A 254 1.10 -17.05 -7.98
CA LYS A 254 1.30 -18.43 -7.50
C LYS A 254 1.52 -18.54 -6.00
N ASP A 255 2.06 -17.50 -5.37
CA ASP A 255 2.33 -17.49 -3.93
C ASP A 255 1.12 -17.03 -3.10
N ALA A 256 0.01 -16.65 -3.76
CA ALA A 256 -1.20 -16.21 -3.08
C ALA A 256 -1.98 -17.39 -2.49
N LYS A 257 -2.58 -17.18 -1.33
CA LYS A 257 -3.48 -18.17 -0.67
C LYS A 257 -4.94 -17.91 -1.01
N GLY A 258 -5.28 -16.66 -1.30
CA GLY A 258 -6.61 -16.24 -1.72
C GLY A 258 -6.53 -15.17 -2.80
N ILE A 259 -7.39 -15.27 -3.81
CA ILE A 259 -7.52 -14.29 -4.89
C ILE A 259 -8.97 -13.86 -4.99
N LEU A 260 -9.19 -12.55 -4.90
CA LEU A 260 -10.46 -11.90 -5.15
C LEU A 260 -10.43 -11.29 -6.56
N ILE A 261 -11.41 -11.65 -7.39
CA ILE A 261 -11.55 -11.15 -8.76
C ILE A 261 -12.85 -10.35 -8.85
N ASN A 262 -12.75 -9.07 -9.17
CA ASN A 262 -13.90 -8.23 -9.49
C ASN A 262 -13.90 -7.91 -10.99
N ILE A 263 -14.97 -8.28 -11.68
CA ILE A 263 -15.16 -7.99 -13.11
C ILE A 263 -16.27 -6.96 -13.25
N THR A 264 -15.92 -5.78 -13.75
CA THR A 264 -16.87 -4.69 -13.95
C THR A 264 -17.02 -4.37 -15.43
N GLY A 265 -18.24 -4.16 -15.92
CA GLY A 265 -18.49 -3.66 -17.27
C GLY A 265 -19.97 -3.51 -17.58
N GLY A 266 -20.31 -3.27 -18.85
CA GLY A 266 -21.69 -3.05 -19.28
C GLY A 266 -22.55 -4.32 -19.32
N HIS A 267 -23.84 -4.14 -19.62
CA HIS A 267 -24.80 -5.24 -19.80
C HIS A 267 -24.50 -6.14 -21.01
N ASP A 268 -23.52 -5.75 -21.82
CA ASP A 268 -23.02 -6.48 -22.97
C ASP A 268 -21.96 -7.53 -22.62
N ILE A 269 -21.56 -7.66 -21.34
CA ILE A 269 -20.67 -8.74 -20.90
C ILE A 269 -21.33 -10.10 -21.11
N THR A 270 -20.64 -10.96 -21.86
CA THR A 270 -21.09 -12.34 -22.08
C THR A 270 -20.53 -13.32 -21.04
N LEU A 271 -21.21 -14.45 -20.85
CA LEU A 271 -20.72 -15.55 -20.00
C LEU A 271 -19.36 -16.08 -20.48
N PHE A 272 -19.11 -16.11 -21.80
CA PHE A 272 -17.85 -16.55 -22.38
C PHE A 272 -16.69 -15.61 -22.03
N GLU A 273 -16.93 -14.30 -22.08
CA GLU A 273 -15.94 -13.30 -21.68
C GLU A 273 -15.60 -13.43 -20.19
N LEU A 274 -16.63 -13.55 -19.33
CA LEU A 274 -16.44 -13.73 -17.89
C LEU A 274 -15.61 -15.00 -17.60
N ASN A 275 -15.97 -16.12 -18.22
CA ASN A 275 -15.23 -17.38 -18.08
C ASN A 275 -13.79 -17.27 -18.61
N ALA A 276 -13.55 -16.57 -19.71
CA ALA A 276 -12.21 -16.36 -20.26
C ALA A 276 -11.32 -15.55 -19.32
N ALA A 277 -11.85 -14.45 -18.74
CA ALA A 277 -11.11 -13.63 -17.77
C ALA A 277 -10.75 -14.41 -16.51
N VAL A 278 -11.71 -15.15 -15.92
CA VAL A 278 -11.48 -15.95 -14.71
C VAL A 278 -10.46 -17.06 -14.95
N ASN A 279 -10.55 -17.78 -16.07
CA ASN A 279 -9.60 -18.86 -16.38
C ASN A 279 -8.19 -18.32 -16.65
N CYS A 280 -8.07 -17.17 -17.34
CA CYS A 280 -6.78 -16.50 -17.55
C CYS A 280 -6.05 -16.22 -16.22
N ILE A 281 -6.79 -15.77 -15.19
CA ILE A 281 -6.23 -15.52 -13.85
C ILE A 281 -5.92 -16.83 -13.13
N ARG A 282 -6.82 -17.82 -13.21
CA ARG A 282 -6.65 -19.14 -12.58
C ARG A 282 -5.39 -19.85 -13.10
N ASP A 283 -5.09 -19.75 -14.40
CA ASP A 283 -3.90 -20.35 -15.02
C ASP A 283 -2.58 -19.76 -14.50
N GLN A 284 -2.60 -18.58 -13.88
CA GLN A 284 -1.43 -17.94 -13.27
C GLN A 284 -1.31 -18.21 -11.77
N ALA A 285 -2.29 -18.86 -11.15
CA ALA A 285 -2.35 -19.11 -9.73
C ALA A 285 -2.08 -20.60 -9.40
N ASP A 286 -1.88 -20.92 -8.13
CA ASP A 286 -1.74 -22.32 -7.68
C ASP A 286 -3.09 -23.06 -7.75
N GLU A 287 -3.08 -24.37 -8.00
CA GLU A 287 -4.30 -25.18 -8.07
C GLU A 287 -5.10 -25.17 -6.74
N ASN A 288 -4.44 -24.93 -5.61
CA ASN A 288 -5.07 -24.94 -4.28
C ASN A 288 -5.47 -23.54 -3.79
N VAL A 289 -5.32 -22.50 -4.61
CA VAL A 289 -5.66 -21.14 -4.22
C VAL A 289 -7.18 -20.97 -4.08
N ASN A 290 -7.62 -20.30 -3.01
CA ASN A 290 -9.02 -19.96 -2.88
C ASN A 290 -9.36 -18.77 -3.79
N ILE A 291 -10.20 -18.98 -4.81
CA ILE A 291 -10.61 -17.91 -5.74
C ILE A 291 -12.05 -17.54 -5.48
N ILE A 292 -12.28 -16.28 -5.11
CA ILE A 292 -13.60 -15.66 -5.10
C ILE A 292 -13.69 -14.74 -6.30
N PHE A 293 -14.79 -14.83 -7.04
CA PHE A 293 -15.05 -13.94 -8.17
C PHE A 293 -16.45 -13.35 -8.03
N GLY A 294 -16.57 -12.07 -8.38
CA GLY A 294 -17.85 -11.40 -8.53
C GLY A 294 -17.87 -10.54 -9.78
N SER A 295 -19.06 -10.11 -10.15
CA SER A 295 -19.25 -9.27 -11.33
C SER A 295 -20.23 -8.14 -11.06
N THR A 296 -19.87 -6.93 -11.48
CA THR A 296 -20.65 -5.71 -11.26
C THR A 296 -20.98 -5.05 -12.60
N PHE A 297 -22.21 -4.53 -12.73
CA PHE A 297 -22.66 -3.87 -13.94
C PHE A 297 -22.65 -2.37 -13.81
N GLU A 298 -21.98 -1.69 -14.73
CA GLU A 298 -21.99 -0.23 -14.85
C GLU A 298 -22.35 0.13 -16.30
N GLN A 299 -23.48 0.80 -16.47
CA GLN A 299 -24.01 1.13 -17.81
C GLN A 299 -23.05 1.99 -18.63
N GLU A 300 -22.26 2.84 -17.96
CA GLU A 300 -21.25 3.69 -18.58
C GLU A 300 -20.06 2.91 -19.18
N MET A 301 -19.94 1.62 -18.86
CA MET A 301 -18.87 0.74 -19.35
C MET A 301 -19.32 -0.22 -20.45
N GLU A 302 -20.37 0.10 -21.18
CA GLU A 302 -20.76 -0.67 -22.37
C GLU A 302 -19.60 -0.70 -23.40
N GLY A 303 -19.24 -1.90 -23.87
CA GLY A 303 -18.07 -2.09 -24.75
C GLY A 303 -16.71 -2.13 -24.03
N ILE A 304 -16.66 -1.90 -22.71
CA ILE A 304 -15.44 -1.91 -21.89
C ILE A 304 -15.56 -2.98 -20.80
N MET A 305 -14.45 -3.68 -20.50
CA MET A 305 -14.35 -4.59 -19.37
C MET A 305 -13.16 -4.19 -18.50
N LYS A 306 -13.42 -4.03 -17.21
CA LYS A 306 -12.44 -3.79 -16.16
C LYS A 306 -12.33 -5.03 -15.27
N VAL A 307 -11.10 -5.49 -15.05
CA VAL A 307 -10.79 -6.62 -14.17
C VAL A 307 -9.90 -6.12 -13.06
N SER A 308 -10.32 -6.33 -11.81
CA SER A 308 -9.54 -5.99 -10.61
C SER A 308 -9.24 -7.27 -9.84
N ILE A 309 -7.99 -7.46 -9.47
CA ILE A 309 -7.50 -8.64 -8.76
C ILE A 309 -6.93 -8.17 -7.43
N VAL A 310 -7.36 -8.79 -6.33
CA VAL A 310 -6.71 -8.65 -5.03
C VAL A 310 -6.20 -10.00 -4.58
N ALA A 311 -4.88 -10.15 -4.55
CA ALA A 311 -4.22 -11.39 -4.15
C ALA A 311 -3.68 -11.24 -2.72
N THR A 312 -4.02 -12.19 -1.86
CA THR A 312 -3.78 -12.18 -0.41
C THR A 312 -2.95 -13.39 0.01
N GLY A 313 -2.27 -13.29 1.16
CA GLY A 313 -1.50 -14.43 1.69
C GLY A 313 -0.11 -14.56 1.08
N ILE A 314 0.40 -13.51 0.46
CA ILE A 314 1.62 -13.55 -0.35
C ILE A 314 2.82 -13.41 0.57
N HIS A 315 3.69 -14.40 0.54
CA HIS A 315 4.91 -14.38 1.33
C HIS A 315 5.91 -13.40 0.72
N GLU A 316 6.45 -12.50 1.53
CA GLU A 316 7.72 -11.86 1.19
C GLU A 316 8.76 -12.96 1.12
N SER A 317 9.13 -13.34 -0.11
CA SER A 317 10.35 -14.06 -0.38
C SER A 317 11.46 -13.30 0.34
N LYS A 318 11.91 -13.85 1.48
CA LYS A 318 13.18 -13.46 2.06
C LYS A 318 14.21 -13.86 1.02
N HIS A 319 14.50 -12.96 0.08
CA HIS A 319 15.83 -12.92 -0.49
C HIS A 319 16.75 -12.63 0.69
N VAL A 320 17.16 -13.72 1.35
CA VAL A 320 18.34 -13.78 2.17
C VAL A 320 19.42 -13.24 1.25
N ALA A 321 19.79 -11.97 1.45
CA ALA A 321 21.03 -11.44 0.95
C ALA A 321 22.11 -12.34 1.55
N ASN A 322 22.47 -13.37 0.80
CA ASN A 322 23.60 -14.23 1.06
C ASN A 322 24.85 -13.42 0.67
N ASP A 323 25.03 -12.27 1.32
CA ASP A 323 26.33 -11.64 1.43
C ASP A 323 27.15 -12.57 2.31
N LYS A 324 27.75 -13.57 1.65
CA LYS A 324 28.89 -14.28 2.19
C LYS A 324 29.96 -13.23 2.43
N VAL A 325 29.99 -12.72 3.66
CA VAL A 325 31.15 -12.06 4.25
C VAL A 325 32.32 -13.00 4.02
N VAL A 326 33.17 -12.67 3.05
CA VAL A 326 34.45 -13.34 2.84
C VAL A 326 35.33 -12.96 4.04
N THR A 327 35.20 -13.71 5.12
CA THR A 327 36.16 -13.70 6.22
C THR A 327 37.49 -14.20 5.67
N LYS A 328 38.41 -13.28 5.38
CA LYS A 328 39.84 -13.56 5.18
C LYS A 328 40.40 -14.20 6.46
N LYS A 329 40.43 -15.52 6.51
CA LYS A 329 41.26 -16.28 7.45
C LYS A 329 42.55 -16.68 6.74
N SER A 330 43.64 -16.06 7.20
CA SER A 330 44.95 -16.68 7.43
C SER A 330 45.41 -17.79 6.46
N ARG A 331 46.36 -17.44 5.59
CA ARG A 331 47.32 -18.40 5.03
C ARG A 331 48.71 -17.80 5.06
N LYS A 332 49.37 -17.95 6.21
CA LYS A 332 50.84 -17.98 6.28
C LYS A 332 51.29 -19.37 5.79
N GLU A 333 52.53 -19.41 5.30
CA GLU A 333 53.30 -20.58 4.85
C GLU A 333 53.10 -21.00 3.39
N ARG A 334 53.94 -20.41 2.53
CA ARG A 334 55.01 -21.14 1.83
C ARG A 334 56.05 -20.14 1.30
N GLU A 335 57.23 -20.16 1.90
CA GLU A 335 58.51 -19.88 1.24
C GLU A 335 58.61 -20.81 0.01
N SER A 336 59.28 -20.51 -1.11
CA SER A 336 60.54 -19.82 -1.35
C SER A 336 60.69 -19.63 -2.88
N GLU A 337 61.67 -18.81 -3.27
CA GLU A 337 62.32 -18.69 -4.58
C GLU A 337 61.95 -17.47 -5.46
N LYS A 338 63.04 -16.75 -5.82
CA LYS A 338 63.30 -15.99 -7.06
C LYS A 338 62.58 -14.62 -7.15
N VAL A 339 63.22 -13.47 -7.43
CA VAL A 339 64.53 -13.12 -8.01
C VAL A 339 64.92 -11.71 -7.53
N SER A 340 66.22 -11.53 -7.33
CA SER A 340 67.03 -10.29 -7.36
C SER A 340 66.50 -9.13 -8.23
N ALA A 341 66.53 -7.90 -7.70
CA ALA A 341 67.39 -6.80 -8.17
C ALA A 341 66.82 -5.41 -7.82
N GLY A 342 67.70 -4.49 -7.40
CA GLY A 342 67.62 -3.09 -7.81
C GLY A 342 67.23 -2.05 -6.77
N TYR A 343 68.26 -1.37 -6.25
CA TYR A 343 68.29 -0.08 -5.56
C TYR A 343 67.29 0.98 -6.06
N MET A 344 66.73 1.80 -5.14
CA MET A 344 67.11 3.22 -4.96
C MET A 344 66.39 3.86 -3.76
N GLU A 345 67.14 4.69 -3.04
CA GLU A 345 66.74 5.54 -1.91
C GLU A 345 65.72 6.63 -2.31
N ASN A 346 64.83 7.04 -1.39
CA ASN A 346 64.88 8.39 -0.80
C ASN A 346 63.73 8.67 0.21
N VAL A 347 64.17 9.05 1.41
CA VAL A 347 63.73 10.16 2.28
C VAL A 347 62.23 10.52 2.37
N VAL A 348 61.68 10.16 3.53
CA VAL A 348 60.86 10.94 4.49
C VAL A 348 60.08 12.16 3.97
N GLU A 349 58.74 12.13 4.10
CA GLU A 349 58.02 13.23 4.78
C GLU A 349 56.62 12.81 5.25
N THR A 350 56.30 13.27 6.45
CA THR A 350 55.19 12.86 7.31
C THR A 350 53.83 13.40 6.87
N ASP A 351 52.84 12.51 6.98
CA ASP A 351 51.41 12.72 6.83
C ASP A 351 50.91 13.80 7.83
N ASN A 352 50.51 14.97 7.33
CA ASN A 352 49.79 15.97 8.13
C ASN A 352 48.35 16.08 7.61
N ARG A 353 47.40 15.51 8.37
CA ARG A 353 46.01 15.27 7.95
C ARG A 353 45.05 16.43 8.23
N ASP A 354 45.52 17.58 8.67
CA ASP A 354 44.65 18.69 9.09
C ASP A 354 44.25 19.69 7.99
N VAL A 355 44.19 19.25 6.72
CA VAL A 355 43.67 20.10 5.63
C VAL A 355 42.55 19.38 4.86
N PRO A 356 41.33 19.98 4.80
CA PRO A 356 40.17 19.44 4.09
C PRO A 356 40.45 19.15 2.60
N ALA A 357 39.87 18.06 2.09
CA ALA A 357 40.17 17.50 0.76
C ALA A 357 39.94 18.47 -0.43
N TYR A 358 39.08 19.48 -0.27
CA TYR A 358 38.76 20.42 -1.35
C TYR A 358 39.90 21.41 -1.65
N LEU A 359 40.71 21.80 -0.65
CA LEU A 359 41.87 22.69 -0.84
C LEU A 359 43.08 21.99 -1.48
N ARG A 360 43.15 20.65 -1.44
CA ARG A 360 44.21 19.88 -2.12
C ARG A 360 44.02 19.80 -3.64
N ARG A 361 42.80 19.99 -4.14
CA ARG A 361 42.47 19.87 -5.57
C ARG A 361 42.73 21.14 -6.39
N MET A 362 42.83 22.30 -5.73
CA MET A 362 43.12 23.58 -6.41
C MET A 362 44.61 23.85 -6.64
N LYS A 363 45.54 23.17 -5.94
CA LYS A 363 46.99 23.29 -6.20
C LYS A 363 47.52 22.39 -7.33
N LYS A 364 46.68 21.55 -7.95
CA LYS A 364 47.09 20.61 -9.01
C LYS A 364 46.55 20.94 -10.41
N LYS A 365 45.86 22.06 -10.58
CA LYS A 365 45.48 22.62 -11.89
C LYS A 365 45.67 24.14 -11.87
N GLY A 366 46.82 24.62 -12.32
CA GLY A 366 47.06 26.05 -12.53
C GLY A 366 48.54 26.38 -12.67
N LEU A 367 48.97 26.50 -13.93
CA LEU A 367 50.26 26.93 -14.48
C LEU A 367 51.40 25.90 -14.48
#